data_AF-A0A161R6U2-F1
#
_entry.id   AF-A0A161R6U2-F1
#
_cell.length_a   1.000
_cell.length_b   1.000
_cell.length_c   1.000
_cell.angle_alpha   90.00
_cell.angle_beta   90.00
_cell.angle_gamma   90.00
#
_symmetry.space_group_name_H-M   'P 1'
#
loop_
_entity.id
_entity.type
_entity.pdbx_description
1 polymer ?
#
loop_
_entity_poly.entity_id
_entity_poly.type
_entity_poly.pdbx_seq_one_letter_code
_entity_poly.pdbx_strand_id
1 'polypeptide(L)'
;MADDLFARAHGATWVGGIHALSRNLEAVPVVFDGQRYLMEFETPAFLTQVDAFENIVYATNRGGSFVPKLDHRVIRISLADGGQNLRNLCRLSATEGPSNHERFSAAIRRAVLTYYRSTPHANQYFFLTTPETRAMLLAIFHPLPDDLADRYDLRVHEELADPFIGFTLVSKLL
;
A
#
# COMPACT_ATOMS: atom_id res chain seq x y z
N MET A 1 17.27 -13.34 1.99
CA MET A 1 16.35 -12.61 1.09
C MET A 1 15.57 -11.54 1.85
N ALA A 2 14.73 -11.86 2.85
CA ALA A 2 14.10 -10.81 3.66
C ALA A 2 15.13 -9.97 4.43
N ASP A 3 16.14 -10.58 5.06
CA ASP A 3 17.16 -9.86 5.82
C ASP A 3 17.94 -8.83 4.97
N ASP A 4 18.19 -9.12 3.70
CA ASP A 4 18.91 -8.22 2.79
C ASP A 4 18.12 -6.94 2.51
N LEU A 5 16.77 -7.03 2.46
CA LEU A 5 15.88 -5.87 2.31
C LEU A 5 15.93 -4.94 3.53
N PHE A 6 16.26 -5.49 4.70
CA PHE A 6 16.37 -4.75 5.96
C PHE A 6 17.82 -4.50 6.39
N ALA A 7 18.83 -4.84 5.58
CA ALA A 7 20.24 -4.72 5.98
C ALA A 7 20.67 -3.29 6.34
N ARG A 8 19.98 -2.28 5.80
CA ARG A 8 20.20 -0.85 6.09
C ARG A 8 19.21 -0.26 7.09
N ALA A 9 18.31 -1.08 7.64
CA ALA A 9 17.33 -0.64 8.61
C ALA A 9 18.01 -0.18 9.90
N HIS A 10 17.54 0.93 10.45
CA HIS A 10 18.09 1.52 11.67
C HIS A 10 16.99 2.14 12.52
N GLY A 11 17.13 2.04 13.84
CA GLY A 11 16.14 2.53 14.79
C GLY A 11 14.84 1.72 14.82
N ALA A 12 13.90 2.15 15.65
CA ALA A 12 12.60 1.50 15.82
C ALA A 12 11.62 1.79 14.67
N THR A 13 11.89 2.81 13.84
CA THR A 13 11.06 3.15 12.68
C THR A 13 11.93 3.55 11.51
N TRP A 14 11.78 2.86 10.38
CA TRP A 14 12.57 3.06 9.17
C TRP A 14 11.77 2.70 7.93
N VAL A 15 11.99 3.42 6.83
CA VAL A 15 11.39 3.12 5.52
C VAL A 15 12.53 3.05 4.51
N GLY A 16 12.64 1.93 3.82
CA GLY A 16 13.70 1.67 2.85
C GLY A 16 13.41 2.22 1.45
N GLY A 17 14.26 1.83 0.51
CA GLY A 17 14.07 2.09 -0.93
C GLY A 17 13.14 1.06 -1.59
N ILE A 18 12.92 1.24 -2.89
CA ILE A 18 12.14 0.29 -3.69
C ILE A 18 13.02 -0.88 -4.11
N HIS A 19 12.49 -2.10 -4.00
CA HIS A 19 13.13 -3.33 -4.45
C HIS A 19 12.19 -4.07 -5.40
N ALA A 20 12.70 -4.50 -6.56
CA ALA A 20 11.99 -5.44 -7.41
C ALA A 20 12.10 -6.85 -6.80
N LEU A 21 10.97 -7.48 -6.50
CA LEU A 21 10.93 -8.84 -5.96
C LEU A 21 10.77 -9.87 -7.07
N SER A 22 9.92 -9.57 -8.05
CA SER A 22 9.72 -10.38 -9.25
C SER A 22 9.19 -9.51 -10.37
N ARG A 23 8.93 -10.11 -11.55
CA ARG A 23 8.26 -9.40 -12.63
C ARG A 23 6.89 -8.94 -12.12
N ASN A 24 6.62 -7.64 -12.18
CA ASN A 24 5.34 -7.01 -11.80
C ASN A 24 5.10 -6.89 -10.28
N LEU A 25 6.10 -7.19 -9.45
CA LEU A 25 6.01 -7.05 -8.00
C LEU A 25 7.22 -6.30 -7.47
N GLU A 26 6.95 -5.12 -6.94
CA GLU A 26 7.93 -4.28 -6.26
C GLU A 26 7.56 -4.19 -4.78
N ALA A 27 8.51 -3.85 -3.92
CA ALA A 27 8.24 -3.66 -2.51
C ALA A 27 9.09 -2.56 -1.89
N VAL A 28 8.54 -1.97 -0.82
CA VAL A 28 9.26 -1.07 0.08
C VAL A 28 9.30 -1.74 1.47
N PRO A 29 10.50 -2.01 2.01
CA PRO A 29 10.63 -2.55 3.36
C PRO A 29 10.40 -1.43 4.39
N VAL A 30 9.65 -1.76 5.43
CA VAL A 30 9.28 -0.84 6.51
C VAL A 30 9.61 -1.50 7.85
N VAL A 31 10.33 -0.81 8.73
CA VAL A 31 10.43 -1.18 10.14
C VAL A 31 9.55 -0.25 10.94
N PHE A 32 8.72 -0.81 11.82
CA PHE A 32 7.88 -0.07 12.74
C PHE A 32 7.80 -0.78 14.08
N ASP A 33 8.08 -0.05 15.16
CA ASP A 33 8.16 -0.57 16.54
C ASP A 33 9.06 -1.83 16.64
N GLY A 34 10.17 -1.83 15.90
CA GLY A 34 11.10 -2.97 15.82
C GLY A 34 10.61 -4.16 14.98
N GLN A 35 9.35 -4.16 14.53
CA GLN A 35 8.80 -5.17 13.63
C GLN A 35 9.09 -4.82 12.17
N ARG A 36 9.29 -5.86 11.35
CA ARG A 36 9.60 -5.74 9.92
C ARG A 36 8.35 -6.01 9.10
N TYR A 37 8.00 -5.07 8.24
CA TYR A 37 6.90 -5.15 7.31
C TYR A 37 7.42 -5.01 5.89
N LEU A 38 6.80 -5.74 4.97
CA LEU A 38 7.03 -5.62 3.54
C LEU A 38 5.76 -5.06 2.91
N MET A 39 5.88 -3.89 2.30
CA MET A 39 4.79 -3.27 1.56
C MET A 39 5.01 -3.53 0.08
N GLU A 40 4.24 -4.46 -0.47
CA GLU A 40 4.30 -4.89 -1.85
C GLU A 40 3.36 -4.05 -2.73
N PHE A 41 3.82 -3.67 -3.91
CA PHE A 41 3.11 -2.94 -4.94
C PHE A 41 2.99 -3.85 -6.15
N GLU A 42 1.85 -4.51 -6.26
CA GLU A 42 1.57 -5.45 -7.34
C GLU A 42 1.02 -4.71 -8.56
N THR A 43 1.68 -4.90 -9.71
CA THR A 43 1.16 -4.45 -10.99
C THR A 43 0.05 -5.40 -11.43
N PRO A 44 -1.11 -4.89 -11.85
CA PRO A 44 -2.27 -5.70 -12.22
C PRO A 44 -1.95 -6.73 -13.30
N ALA A 45 -2.47 -7.94 -13.14
CA ALA A 45 -2.16 -9.06 -14.03
C ALA A 45 -2.48 -8.78 -15.52
N PHE A 46 -3.51 -7.99 -15.83
CA PHE A 46 -3.89 -7.65 -17.21
C PHE A 46 -2.85 -6.80 -17.97
N LEU A 47 -1.90 -6.17 -17.27
CA LEU A 47 -0.76 -5.49 -17.90
C LEU A 47 0.37 -6.47 -18.28
N THR A 48 0.24 -7.74 -17.90
CA THR A 48 1.40 -8.63 -17.73
C THR A 48 1.28 -10.00 -18.39
N GLN A 49 0.09 -10.43 -18.84
CA GLN A 49 -0.12 -11.66 -19.62
C GLN A 49 -1.19 -11.56 -20.73
N VAL A 50 -1.12 -12.53 -21.65
CA VAL A 50 -1.70 -12.62 -23.02
C VAL A 50 -3.12 -13.20 -23.05
N ASP A 51 -3.65 -13.69 -21.93
CA ASP A 51 -4.97 -14.32 -21.88
C ASP A 51 -6.05 -13.35 -21.36
N ALA A 52 -7.20 -13.41 -22.02
CA ALA A 52 -8.45 -12.65 -21.86
C ALA A 52 -8.43 -11.48 -20.86
N PHE A 53 -8.63 -10.27 -21.38
CA PHE A 53 -8.90 -9.02 -20.66
C PHE A 53 -10.05 -9.18 -19.64
N GLU A 54 -9.75 -9.71 -18.46
CA GLU A 54 -10.63 -9.59 -17.30
C GLU A 54 -10.35 -8.21 -16.70
N ASN A 55 -11.24 -7.26 -17.01
CA ASN A 55 -11.27 -5.98 -16.33
C ASN A 55 -11.25 -6.25 -14.82
N ILE A 56 -10.22 -5.80 -14.12
CA ILE A 56 -10.33 -5.67 -12.66
C ILE A 56 -11.31 -4.53 -12.43
N VAL A 57 -12.59 -4.89 -12.31
CA VAL A 57 -13.67 -3.99 -11.97
C VAL A 57 -13.91 -4.12 -10.49
N TYR A 58 -13.81 -3.00 -9.78
CA TYR A 58 -14.21 -2.96 -8.38
C TYR A 58 -15.71 -2.68 -8.30
N ALA A 59 -16.41 -3.40 -7.43
CA ALA A 59 -17.81 -3.08 -7.15
C ALA A 59 -17.90 -1.72 -6.45
N THR A 60 -18.97 -0.96 -6.72
CA THR A 60 -19.26 0.28 -6.00
C THR A 60 -20.37 0.08 -4.99
N ASN A 61 -20.36 0.89 -3.92
CA ASN A 61 -21.39 0.88 -2.88
C ASN A 61 -22.78 1.36 -3.37
N ARG A 62 -22.88 1.83 -4.63
CA ARG A 62 -24.12 2.26 -5.29
C ARG A 62 -24.62 1.28 -6.36
N GLY A 63 -24.09 0.06 -6.40
CA GLY A 63 -24.57 -0.99 -7.32
C GLY A 63 -24.02 -0.87 -8.74
N GLY A 64 -22.80 -0.36 -8.90
CA GLY A 64 -22.12 -0.23 -10.17
C GLY A 64 -20.66 -0.71 -10.13
N SER A 65 -19.87 -0.17 -11.05
CA SER A 65 -18.52 -0.63 -11.34
C SER A 65 -17.54 0.54 -11.38
N PHE A 66 -16.43 0.41 -10.67
CA PHE A 66 -15.30 1.31 -10.73
C PHE A 66 -14.20 0.66 -11.56
N VAL A 67 -13.76 1.37 -12.59
CA VAL A 67 -12.67 0.93 -13.48
C VAL A 67 -11.40 1.68 -13.09
N PRO A 68 -10.35 0.98 -12.61
CA PRO A 68 -9.10 1.62 -12.26
C PRO A 68 -8.32 2.05 -13.50
N LYS A 69 -7.36 2.96 -13.31
CA LYS A 69 -6.35 3.28 -14.31
C LYS A 69 -5.55 2.03 -14.66
N LEU A 70 -5.08 1.97 -15.90
CA LEU A 70 -4.31 0.84 -16.40
C LEU A 70 -3.11 0.51 -15.49
N ASP A 71 -2.39 1.54 -15.04
CA ASP A 71 -1.14 1.46 -14.28
C ASP A 71 -1.32 1.57 -12.76
N HIS A 72 -2.49 1.23 -12.23
CA HIS A 72 -2.70 1.19 -10.78
C HIS A 72 -1.79 0.16 -10.08
N ARG A 73 -1.75 0.20 -8.74
CA ARG A 73 -1.13 -0.85 -7.92
C ARG A 73 -2.10 -1.39 -6.89
N VAL A 74 -2.06 -2.70 -6.69
CA VAL A 74 -2.67 -3.33 -5.52
C VAL A 74 -1.59 -3.46 -4.46
N ILE A 75 -1.83 -2.86 -3.30
CA ILE A 75 -0.88 -2.85 -2.20
C ILE A 75 -1.21 -3.98 -1.24
N ARG A 76 -0.17 -4.75 -0.90
CA ARG A 76 -0.22 -5.74 0.18
C ARG A 76 0.78 -5.34 1.26
N ILE A 77 0.35 -5.33 2.51
CA ILE A 77 1.24 -5.13 3.65
C ILE A 77 1.36 -6.47 4.37
N SER A 78 2.57 -6.95 4.53
CA SER A 78 2.84 -8.23 5.20
C SER A 78 3.84 -8.03 6.33
N LEU A 79 3.59 -8.62 7.50
CA LEU A 79 4.59 -8.79 8.54
C LEU A 79 5.59 -9.85 8.08
N ALA A 80 6.86 -9.48 8.06
CA ALA A 80 7.98 -10.37 7.76
C ALA A 80 8.52 -10.91 9.08
N ASP A 81 8.19 -12.16 9.42
CA ASP A 81 8.87 -12.83 10.51
C ASP A 81 10.29 -13.26 10.08
N GLY A 82 11.20 -13.40 11.05
CA GLY A 82 12.59 -13.76 10.79
C GLY A 82 12.80 -15.11 10.08
N GLY A 83 11.73 -15.86 9.81
CA GLY A 83 11.74 -17.17 9.16
C GLY A 83 11.38 -17.17 7.68
N GLN A 84 11.34 -16.01 7.02
CA GLN A 84 10.87 -15.82 5.63
C GLN A 84 9.36 -15.99 5.42
N ASN A 85 8.56 -16.16 6.46
CA ASN A 85 7.11 -16.19 6.28
C ASN A 85 6.57 -14.75 6.23
N LEU A 86 5.77 -14.49 5.20
CA LEU A 86 5.03 -13.25 5.05
C LEU A 86 3.60 -13.47 5.51
N ARG A 87 3.18 -12.71 6.51
CA ARG A 87 1.81 -12.77 7.05
C ARG A 87 1.10 -11.46 6.75
N ASN A 88 0.11 -11.52 5.86
CA ASN A 88 -0.64 -10.35 5.41
C ASN A 88 -1.33 -9.67 6.61
N LEU A 89 -1.20 -8.35 6.72
CA LEU A 89 -1.78 -7.48 7.75
C LEU A 89 -3.29 -7.72 7.91
N CYS A 90 -4.00 -7.95 6.80
CA CYS A 90 -5.44 -8.24 6.76
C CYS A 90 -5.80 -9.63 7.31
N ARG A 91 -4.81 -10.44 7.67
CA ARG A 91 -4.96 -11.78 8.26
C ARG A 91 -4.31 -11.88 9.64
N LEU A 92 -3.75 -10.79 10.17
CA LEU A 92 -3.15 -10.77 11.49
C LEU A 92 -4.22 -10.67 12.57
N SER A 93 -4.00 -11.30 13.72
CA SER A 93 -4.83 -11.07 14.89
C SER A 93 -4.61 -9.67 15.48
N ALA A 94 -5.54 -9.19 16.31
CA ALA A 94 -5.45 -7.87 16.94
C ALA A 94 -4.17 -7.66 17.78
N THR A 95 -3.58 -8.74 18.30
CA THR A 95 -2.34 -8.69 19.10
C THR A 95 -1.07 -8.73 18.25
N GLU A 96 -1.18 -9.09 16.97
CA GLU A 96 -0.06 -9.14 16.02
C GLU A 96 0.00 -7.90 15.11
N GLY A 97 -1.08 -7.13 15.09
CA GLY A 97 -1.14 -5.84 14.42
C GLY A 97 -0.27 -4.77 15.09
N PRO A 98 -0.04 -3.64 14.40
CA PRO A 98 0.76 -2.54 14.93
C PRO A 98 0.14 -1.95 16.20
N SER A 99 0.98 -1.75 17.22
CA SER A 99 0.58 -1.23 18.54
C SER A 99 -0.01 0.18 18.51
N ASN A 100 0.42 1.02 17.56
CA ASN A 100 -0.05 2.40 17.37
C ASN A 100 -0.43 2.62 15.90
N HIS A 101 -1.72 2.55 15.61
CA HIS A 101 -2.25 2.66 14.25
C HIS A 101 -1.92 4.00 13.57
N GLU A 102 -1.92 5.11 14.29
CA GLU A 102 -1.65 6.43 13.72
C GLU A 102 -0.19 6.56 13.24
N ARG A 103 0.76 6.17 14.09
CA ARG A 103 2.19 6.20 13.74
C ARG A 103 2.52 5.16 12.68
N PHE A 104 1.87 4.00 12.72
CA PHE A 104 2.01 2.99 11.68
C PHE A 104 1.52 3.53 10.33
N SER A 105 0.35 4.17 10.32
CA SER A 105 -0.21 4.84 9.15
C SER A 105 0.75 5.89 8.57
N ALA A 106 1.45 6.65 9.41
CA ALA A 106 2.49 7.57 8.95
C ALA A 106 3.69 6.85 8.28
N ALA A 107 4.13 5.70 8.81
CA ALA A 107 5.19 4.89 8.20
C ALA A 107 4.77 4.32 6.83
N ILE A 108 3.54 3.79 6.73
CA ILE A 108 2.99 3.29 5.46
C ILE A 108 2.80 4.42 4.45
N ARG A 109 2.32 5.59 4.87
CA ARG A 109 2.24 6.79 4.03
C ARG A 109 3.59 7.15 3.43
N ARG A 110 4.65 7.16 4.26
CA ARG A 110 6.02 7.40 3.78
C ARG A 110 6.47 6.35 2.77
N ALA A 111 6.14 5.08 2.95
CA ALA A 111 6.46 4.01 2.01
C ALA A 111 5.74 4.18 0.66
N VAL A 112 4.45 4.53 0.66
CA VAL A 112 3.71 4.89 -0.57
C VAL A 112 4.37 6.07 -1.28
N LEU A 113 4.77 7.11 -0.54
CA LEU A 113 5.42 8.28 -1.14
C LEU A 113 6.80 7.97 -1.71
N THR A 114 7.57 7.10 -1.04
CA THR A 114 8.83 6.58 -1.59
C THR A 114 8.59 5.89 -2.93
N TYR A 115 7.55 5.06 -3.01
CA TYR A 115 7.16 4.40 -4.25
C TYR A 115 6.74 5.40 -5.34
N TYR A 116 5.77 6.27 -5.03
CA TYR A 116 5.21 7.25 -5.96
C TYR A 116 6.28 8.17 -6.58
N ARG A 117 7.28 8.59 -5.80
CA ARG A 117 8.36 9.46 -6.30
C ARG A 117 9.22 8.80 -7.37
N SER A 118 9.36 7.48 -7.34
CA SER A 118 10.12 6.73 -8.35
C SER A 118 9.24 6.33 -9.54
N THR A 119 7.94 6.16 -9.29
CA THR A 119 6.96 5.65 -10.26
C THR A 119 5.72 6.56 -10.29
N PRO A 120 5.85 7.85 -10.70
CA PRO A 120 4.77 8.84 -10.56
C PRO A 120 3.59 8.61 -11.50
N HIS A 121 3.75 7.81 -12.55
CA HIS A 121 2.65 7.41 -13.43
C HIS A 121 1.66 6.51 -12.68
N ALA A 122 2.17 5.53 -11.91
CA ALA A 122 1.39 4.62 -11.09
C ALA A 122 0.89 5.31 -9.82
N ASN A 123 -0.14 6.15 -9.98
CA ASN A 123 -0.61 7.08 -8.96
C ASN A 123 -1.94 6.72 -8.32
N GLN A 124 -2.50 5.58 -8.71
CA GLN A 124 -3.72 5.02 -8.14
C GLN A 124 -3.39 3.71 -7.42
N TYR A 125 -3.85 3.58 -6.19
CA TYR A 125 -3.49 2.50 -5.29
C TYR A 125 -4.73 1.91 -4.64
N PHE A 126 -4.74 0.59 -4.45
CA PHE A 126 -5.83 -0.13 -3.83
C PHE A 126 -5.31 -1.04 -2.72
N PHE A 127 -6.04 -1.11 -1.61
CA PHE A 127 -5.82 -2.09 -0.57
C PHE A 127 -7.01 -3.04 -0.50
N LEU A 128 -6.72 -4.33 -0.35
CA LEU A 128 -7.69 -5.27 0.19
C LEU A 128 -7.79 -5.03 1.69
N THR A 129 -9.00 -5.07 2.25
CA THR A 129 -9.25 -4.80 3.66
C THR A 129 -10.19 -5.84 4.27
N THR A 130 -10.14 -5.94 5.58
CA THR A 130 -11.17 -6.57 6.43
C THR A 130 -11.88 -5.49 7.23
N PRO A 131 -13.05 -5.78 7.85
CA PRO A 131 -13.71 -4.83 8.73
C PRO A 131 -12.79 -4.24 9.81
N GLU A 132 -11.86 -5.03 10.34
CA GLU A 132 -10.92 -4.64 11.40
C GLU A 132 -9.79 -3.74 10.88
N THR A 133 -9.29 -4.00 9.67
CA THR A 133 -8.15 -3.27 9.10
C THR A 133 -8.56 -2.03 8.31
N ARG A 134 -9.84 -1.95 7.89
CA ARG A 134 -10.36 -0.86 7.06
C ARG A 134 -10.14 0.52 7.68
N ALA A 135 -10.51 0.71 8.95
CA ALA A 135 -10.35 2.00 9.63
C ALA A 135 -8.89 2.44 9.73
N MET A 136 -7.98 1.52 10.05
CA MET A 136 -6.54 1.78 10.10
C MET A 136 -6.00 2.17 8.72
N LEU A 137 -6.36 1.43 7.67
CA LEU A 137 -5.88 1.69 6.31
C LEU A 137 -6.43 3.00 5.72
N LEU A 138 -7.69 3.37 6.05
CA LEU A 138 -8.24 4.69 5.70
C LEU A 138 -7.48 5.83 6.40
N ALA A 139 -7.04 5.63 7.65
CA ALA A 139 -6.26 6.61 8.39
C ALA A 139 -4.84 6.84 7.82
N ILE A 140 -4.35 5.98 6.92
CA ILE A 140 -3.07 6.22 6.22
C ILE A 140 -3.10 7.56 5.50
N PHE A 141 -4.24 8.01 5.00
CA PHE A 141 -4.27 9.17 4.11
C PHE A 141 -5.35 10.21 4.39
N HIS A 142 -6.15 10.05 5.44
CA HIS A 142 -7.16 11.06 5.78
C HIS A 142 -7.05 11.56 7.23
N PRO A 143 -6.85 12.89 7.44
CA PRO A 143 -6.31 13.87 6.47
C PRO A 143 -4.79 13.69 6.23
N LEU A 144 -4.30 14.16 5.08
CA LEU A 144 -2.86 14.30 4.85
C LEU A 144 -2.30 15.34 5.85
N PRO A 145 -1.12 15.09 6.45
CA PRO A 145 -0.47 16.05 7.33
C PRO A 145 0.02 17.24 6.50
N ASP A 146 0.10 18.41 7.13
CA ASP A 146 0.36 19.69 6.47
C ASP A 146 1.62 19.66 5.58
N ASP A 147 2.69 19.00 6.03
CA ASP A 147 3.96 18.89 5.31
C ASP A 147 3.88 18.14 3.97
N LEU A 148 2.84 17.31 3.81
CA LEU A 148 2.55 16.58 2.58
C LEU A 148 1.38 17.19 1.81
N ALA A 149 0.42 17.77 2.52
CA ALA A 149 -0.75 18.43 1.94
C ALA A 149 -0.36 19.56 0.99
N ASP A 150 0.77 20.26 1.23
CA ASP A 150 1.27 21.30 0.32
C ASP A 150 1.80 20.78 -1.02
N ARG A 151 2.23 19.51 -1.08
CA ARG A 151 2.91 18.94 -2.25
C ARG A 151 2.06 17.96 -3.04
N TYR A 152 1.07 17.36 -2.37
CA TYR A 152 0.27 16.29 -2.93
C TYR A 152 -1.20 16.51 -2.60
N ASP A 153 -2.05 16.24 -3.58
CA ASP A 153 -3.46 15.99 -3.39
C ASP A 153 -3.69 14.49 -3.26
N LEU A 154 -4.51 14.11 -2.30
CA LEU A 154 -4.98 12.74 -2.19
C LEU A 154 -6.50 12.71 -2.25
N ARG A 155 -6.99 11.84 -3.14
CA ARG A 155 -8.41 11.61 -3.36
C ARG A 155 -8.72 10.16 -2.99
N VAL A 156 -9.47 9.97 -1.91
CA VAL A 156 -10.00 8.65 -1.53
C VAL A 156 -11.20 8.33 -2.44
N HIS A 157 -11.25 7.10 -2.95
CA HIS A 157 -12.38 6.61 -3.76
C HIS A 157 -13.44 6.00 -2.84
N GLU A 158 -14.27 6.85 -2.24
CA GLU A 158 -15.33 6.49 -1.28
C GLU A 158 -16.45 5.65 -1.91
N GLU A 159 -16.57 5.66 -3.23
CA GLU A 159 -17.53 4.87 -3.99
C GLU A 159 -17.21 3.37 -3.98
N LEU A 160 -15.99 2.96 -3.64
CA LEU A 160 -15.59 1.56 -3.64
C LEU A 160 -16.34 0.77 -2.54
N ALA A 161 -16.94 -0.34 -2.95
CA ALA A 161 -17.51 -1.30 -2.02
C ALA A 161 -16.40 -2.12 -1.34
N ASP A 162 -16.75 -2.70 -0.19
CA ASP A 162 -15.93 -3.74 0.43
C ASP A 162 -15.67 -4.88 -0.57
N PRO A 163 -14.49 -5.54 -0.49
CA PRO A 163 -13.47 -5.40 0.55
C PRO A 163 -12.38 -4.36 0.25
N PHE A 164 -12.54 -3.50 -0.76
CA PHE A 164 -11.48 -2.61 -1.20
C PHE A 164 -11.60 -1.21 -0.61
N ILE A 165 -10.44 -0.58 -0.42
CA ILE A 165 -10.29 0.86 -0.39
C ILE A 165 -9.31 1.27 -1.47
N GLY A 166 -9.44 2.49 -1.96
CA GLY A 166 -8.55 3.00 -2.99
C GLY A 166 -8.37 4.49 -2.86
N PHE A 167 -7.24 4.97 -3.38
CA PHE A 167 -6.95 6.39 -3.43
C PHE A 167 -6.09 6.72 -4.66
N THR A 168 -6.17 7.97 -5.09
CA THR A 168 -5.28 8.54 -6.09
C THR A 168 -4.44 9.62 -5.44
N LEU A 169 -3.14 9.56 -5.66
CA LEU A 169 -2.19 10.58 -5.25
C LEU A 169 -1.80 11.43 -6.48
N VAL A 170 -1.84 12.75 -6.37
CA VAL A 170 -1.47 13.67 -7.45
C VAL A 170 -0.49 14.68 -6.89
N SER A 171 0.61 14.96 -7.60
CA SER A 171 1.49 16.05 -7.20
C SER A 171 0.86 17.39 -7.59
N LYS A 172 0.92 18.36 -6.68
CA LYS A 172 0.50 19.75 -6.94
C LYS A 172 1.48 20.52 -7.82
N LEU A 173 2.69 19.99 -7.99
CA LEU A 173 3.71 20.54 -8.86
C LEU A 173 3.53 19.93 -10.25
N LEU A 174 2.74 20.61 -11.08
CA LEU A 174 2.73 20.51 -12.54
C LEU A 174 3.07 21.88 -13.12
#